data_AF-A0A9W6CER9-F1
#
_entry.id   AF-A0A9W6CER9-F1
#
_cell.length_a   1.000
_cell.length_b   1.000
_cell.length_c   1.000
_cell.angle_alpha   90.00
_cell.angle_beta   90.00
_cell.angle_gamma   90.00
#
_symmetry.space_group_name_H-M   'P 1'
#
loop_
_entity.id
_entity.type
_entity.pdbx_description
1 polymer ?
#
loop_
_entity_poly.entity_id
_entity_poly.type
_entity_poly.pdbx_seq_one_letter_code
_entity_poly.pdbx_strand_id
1 'polypeptide(L)'
;MKKYSIGLFVLFLGCVALIGAAYQFSFQYSKRQAEEEARLKQEIMKSVKEEEEDAVAAEGDVSKGEVFYLMDLNGFVAVYRSDKETIYEYTNIVVEDLPEDIRQEIQEGKEIRTVEKLYGFLENYSS
;
A
#
# COMPACT_ATOMS: atom_id res chain seq x y z
N MET A 1 68.05 37.20 -4.46
CA MET A 1 67.28 35.95 -4.60
C MET A 1 65.79 36.18 -4.27
N LYS A 2 65.00 36.86 -5.12
CA LYS A 2 63.55 37.10 -4.92
C LYS A 2 62.77 37.25 -6.25
N LYS A 3 63.19 36.59 -7.34
CA LYS A 3 62.54 36.70 -8.66
C LYS A 3 61.61 35.53 -9.00
N TYR A 4 61.76 34.38 -8.33
CA TYR A 4 60.94 33.18 -8.57
C TYR A 4 59.69 33.09 -7.69
N SER A 5 59.58 33.92 -6.65
CA SER A 5 58.43 33.91 -5.73
C SER A 5 57.15 34.40 -6.40
N ILE A 6 57.21 35.43 -7.25
CA ILE A 6 56.02 35.95 -7.95
C ILE A 6 55.40 34.89 -8.89
N GLY A 7 56.23 34.13 -9.61
CA GLY A 7 55.76 33.08 -10.51
C GLY A 7 55.10 31.92 -9.77
N LEU A 8 55.64 31.54 -8.61
CA LEU A 8 55.04 30.51 -7.75
C LEU A 8 53.68 30.95 -7.18
N PHE A 9 53.51 32.23 -6.85
CA PHE A 9 52.22 32.76 -6.40
C PHE A 9 51.15 32.74 -7.49
N VAL A 10 51.50 33.10 -8.73
CA VAL A 10 50.57 33.06 -9.86
C VAL A 10 50.19 31.61 -10.20
N LEU A 11 51.16 30.69 -10.16
CA LEU A 11 50.93 29.26 -10.34
C LEU A 11 49.97 28.71 -9.28
N PHE A 12 50.20 29.06 -8.01
CA PHE A 12 49.36 28.63 -6.90
C PHE A 12 47.91 29.13 -7.03
N LEU A 13 47.71 30.40 -7.40
CA LEU A 13 46.38 30.96 -7.66
C LEU A 13 45.66 30.24 -8.81
N GLY A 14 46.39 29.87 -9.88
CA GLY A 14 45.85 29.07 -10.96
C GLY A 14 45.40 27.68 -10.51
N CYS A 15 46.20 26.99 -9.70
CA CYS A 15 45.83 25.68 -9.13
C CYS A 15 44.60 25.77 -8.22
N VAL A 16 44.48 26.80 -7.37
CA VAL A 16 43.31 26.99 -6.50
C VAL A 16 42.05 27.25 -7.32
N ALA A 17 42.13 28.04 -8.39
CA ALA A 17 41.01 28.28 -9.29
C ALA A 17 40.56 27.00 -10.02
N LEU A 18 41.51 26.16 -10.45
CA LEU A 18 41.21 24.88 -11.10
C LEU A 18 40.56 23.87 -10.13
N ILE A 19 41.03 23.80 -8.89
CA ILE A 19 40.42 22.94 -7.85
C ILE A 19 39.01 23.43 -7.52
N GLY A 20 38.81 24.75 -7.41
CA GLY A 20 37.49 25.34 -7.20
C GLY A 20 36.52 25.05 -8.34
N ALA A 21 36.97 25.18 -9.59
CA ALA A 21 36.17 24.84 -10.78
C ALA A 21 35.86 23.34 -10.86
N ALA A 22 36.84 22.48 -10.55
CA ALA A 22 36.64 21.03 -10.50
C ALA A 22 35.65 20.64 -9.40
N TYR A 23 35.66 21.31 -8.25
CA TYR A 23 34.71 21.08 -7.17
C TYR A 23 33.28 21.52 -7.55
N GLN A 24 33.14 22.69 -8.19
CA GLN A 24 31.84 23.14 -8.72
C GLN A 24 31.29 22.20 -9.81
N PHE A 25 32.17 21.71 -10.69
CA PHE A 25 31.80 20.76 -11.73
C PHE A 25 31.41 19.39 -11.17
N SER A 26 32.16 18.90 -10.17
CA SER A 26 31.84 17.67 -9.43
C SER A 26 30.47 17.75 -8.74
N PHE A 27 30.14 18.91 -8.17
CA PHE A 27 28.83 19.14 -7.56
C PHE A 27 27.67 19.11 -8.58
N GLN A 28 27.89 19.62 -9.80
CA GLN A 28 26.89 19.51 -10.87
C GLN A 28 26.71 18.09 -11.39
N TYR A 29 27.77 17.27 -11.38
CA TYR A 29 27.66 15.85 -11.77
C TYR A 29 26.81 15.05 -10.78
N SER A 30 26.92 15.34 -9.47
CA SER A 30 26.14 14.66 -8.43
C SER A 30 24.63 14.94 -8.49
N LYS A 31 24.20 16.11 -8.99
CA LYS A 31 22.76 16.44 -9.09
C LYS A 31 22.01 15.64 -10.15
N ARG A 32 22.66 15.30 -11.27
CA ARG A 32 22.02 14.58 -12.39
C ARG A 32 21.66 13.14 -12.03
N GLN A 33 22.51 12.46 -11.25
CA GLN A 33 22.21 11.10 -10.79
C GLN A 33 21.01 11.07 -9.83
N ALA A 34 20.90 12.06 -8.93
CA ALA A 34 19.78 12.16 -8.02
C ALA A 34 18.44 12.40 -8.76
N GLU A 35 18.46 13.18 -9.85
CA GLU A 35 17.28 13.42 -10.69
C GLU A 35 16.88 12.17 -11.49
N GLU A 36 17.84 11.43 -12.06
CA GLU A 36 17.56 10.17 -12.75
C GLU A 36 17.05 9.08 -11.81
N GLU A 37 17.64 8.94 -10.62
CA GLU A 37 17.15 8.02 -9.59
C GLU A 37 15.75 8.42 -9.09
N ALA A 38 15.48 9.72 -8.92
CA ALA A 38 14.16 10.19 -8.52
C ALA A 38 13.11 9.93 -9.60
N ARG A 39 13.46 10.14 -10.89
CA ARG A 39 12.58 9.86 -12.02
C ARG A 39 12.32 8.37 -12.18
N LEU A 40 13.35 7.53 -12.03
CA LEU A 40 13.22 6.07 -12.07
C LEU A 40 12.35 5.57 -10.90
N LYS A 41 12.56 6.07 -9.68
CA LYS A 41 11.71 5.75 -8.53
C LYS A 41 10.27 6.19 -8.75
N GLN A 42 10.05 7.35 -9.37
CA GLN A 42 8.71 7.83 -9.70
C GLN A 42 8.05 6.97 -10.77
N GLU A 43 8.79 6.53 -11.80
CA GLU A 43 8.31 5.67 -12.87
C GLU A 43 7.97 4.26 -12.36
N ILE A 44 8.83 3.68 -11.51
CA ILE A 44 8.58 2.40 -10.82
C ILE A 44 7.38 2.54 -9.86
N MET A 45 7.29 3.62 -9.09
CA MET A 45 6.14 3.85 -8.19
C MET A 45 4.85 3.97 -8.99
N LYS A 46 4.89 4.64 -10.15
CA LYS A 46 3.73 4.78 -11.02
C LYS A 46 3.33 3.44 -11.64
N SER A 47 4.28 2.64 -12.13
CA SER A 47 3.98 1.33 -12.71
C SER A 47 3.47 0.34 -11.67
N VAL A 48 4.02 0.35 -10.46
CA VAL A 48 3.53 -0.48 -9.33
C VAL A 48 2.12 -0.07 -8.96
N LYS A 49 1.81 1.23 -8.92
CA LYS A 49 0.46 1.71 -8.62
C LYS A 49 -0.54 1.34 -9.72
N GLU A 50 -0.15 1.41 -10.98
CA GLU A 50 -0.98 0.99 -12.12
C GLU A 50 -1.22 -0.54 -12.09
N GLU A 51 -0.20 -1.36 -11.81
CA GLU A 51 -0.36 -2.81 -11.60
C GLU A 51 -1.24 -3.14 -10.39
N GLU A 52 -1.11 -2.39 -9.29
CA GLU A 52 -1.96 -2.56 -8.10
C GLU A 52 -3.41 -2.17 -8.40
N GLU A 53 -3.66 -1.07 -9.12
CA GLU A 53 -5.01 -0.68 -9.53
C GLU A 53 -5.65 -1.69 -10.51
N ASP A 54 -4.90 -2.24 -11.46
CA ASP A 54 -5.39 -3.29 -12.37
C ASP A 54 -5.62 -4.63 -11.65
N ALA A 55 -4.76 -5.00 -10.70
CA ALA A 55 -4.95 -6.19 -9.86
C ALA A 55 -6.20 -6.05 -8.96
N VAL A 56 -6.43 -4.87 -8.39
CA VAL A 56 -7.61 -4.55 -7.56
C VAL A 56 -8.89 -4.47 -8.41
N ALA A 57 -8.78 -4.14 -9.70
CA ALA A 57 -9.91 -4.20 -10.63
C ALA A 57 -10.27 -5.65 -11.04
N ALA A 58 -9.29 -6.56 -11.08
CA ALA A 58 -9.50 -7.98 -11.35
C ALA A 58 -9.93 -8.77 -10.10
N GLU A 59 -9.43 -8.39 -8.92
CA GLU A 59 -9.78 -8.96 -7.62
C GLU A 59 -10.53 -7.90 -6.82
N GLY A 60 -11.86 -7.84 -6.99
CA GLY A 60 -12.68 -6.74 -6.50
C GLY A 60 -12.35 -6.31 -5.06
N ASP A 61 -11.99 -5.04 -4.91
CA ASP A 61 -12.03 -4.16 -3.73
C ASP A 61 -11.87 -4.83 -2.34
N VAL A 62 -10.64 -4.85 -1.82
CA VAL A 62 -10.29 -5.30 -0.45
C VAL A 62 -9.38 -4.28 0.26
N SER A 63 -9.63 -2.97 0.15
CA SER A 63 -8.80 -2.03 0.98
C SER A 63 -9.45 -0.77 1.50
N LYS A 64 -10.77 -0.58 1.39
CA LYS A 64 -11.46 0.46 2.18
C LYS A 64 -12.73 -0.05 2.84
N GLY A 65 -12.55 -0.69 4.00
CA GLY A 65 -13.65 -1.02 4.90
C GLY A 65 -14.54 -2.12 4.37
N GLU A 66 -14.00 -3.33 4.29
CA GLU A 66 -14.76 -4.50 3.86
C GLU A 66 -16.01 -4.67 4.74
N VAL A 67 -17.15 -4.69 4.05
CA VAL A 67 -18.47 -4.95 4.61
C VAL A 67 -18.85 -6.38 4.22
N PHE A 68 -19.19 -7.17 5.22
CA PHE A 68 -19.69 -8.53 5.07
C PHE A 68 -21.16 -8.60 5.43
N TYR A 69 -21.87 -9.56 4.85
CA TYR A 69 -23.26 -9.85 5.20
C TYR A 69 -23.40 -11.30 5.60
N LEU A 70 -23.98 -11.55 6.78
CA LEU A 70 -24.34 -12.89 7.22
C LEU A 70 -25.80 -13.15 6.86
N MET A 71 -26.06 -14.21 6.11
CA MET A 71 -27.39 -14.57 5.62
C MET A 71 -27.61 -16.08 5.77
N ASP A 72 -28.88 -16.48 5.86
CA ASP A 72 -29.26 -17.89 5.84
C ASP A 72 -29.06 -18.47 4.44
N LEU A 73 -28.28 -19.54 4.36
CA LEU A 73 -28.13 -20.38 3.19
C LEU A 73 -28.40 -21.84 3.57
N ASN A 74 -29.62 -22.31 3.27
CA ASN A 74 -30.07 -23.68 3.51
C ASN A 74 -30.00 -24.11 4.99
N GLY A 75 -30.33 -23.22 5.92
CA GLY A 75 -30.34 -23.50 7.36
C GLY A 75 -29.00 -23.26 8.06
N PHE A 76 -27.99 -22.80 7.32
CA PHE A 76 -26.67 -22.44 7.83
C PHE A 76 -26.36 -20.98 7.58
N VAL A 77 -25.57 -20.37 8.46
CA VAL A 77 -25.06 -19.02 8.20
C VAL A 77 -23.99 -19.06 7.11
N ALA A 78 -24.15 -18.26 6.07
CA ALA A 78 -23.13 -18.00 5.07
C ALA A 78 -22.69 -16.54 5.10
N VAL A 79 -21.40 -16.30 4.87
CA VAL A 79 -20.80 -14.97 4.81
C VAL A 79 -20.70 -14.56 3.35
N TYR A 80 -21.28 -13.41 3.01
CA TYR A 80 -21.24 -12.81 1.70
C TYR A 80 -20.35 -11.56 1.71
N ARG A 81 -19.78 -11.25 0.54
CA ARG A 81 -19.11 -9.97 0.29
C ARG A 81 -20.13 -8.83 0.25
N SER A 82 -19.64 -7.61 0.08
CA SER A 82 -20.46 -6.39 0.07
C SER A 82 -21.57 -6.37 -0.99
N ASP A 83 -21.44 -7.17 -2.04
CA ASP A 83 -22.44 -7.33 -3.11
C ASP A 83 -23.64 -8.20 -2.72
N LYS A 84 -23.61 -8.90 -1.57
CA LYS A 84 -24.63 -9.89 -1.14
C LYS A 84 -24.86 -11.04 -2.12
N GLU A 85 -23.97 -11.23 -3.08
CA GLU A 85 -24.08 -12.24 -4.14
C GLU A 85 -22.88 -13.20 -4.07
N THR A 86 -21.68 -12.66 -3.93
CA THR A 86 -20.45 -13.46 -3.84
C THR A 86 -20.28 -14.00 -2.42
N ILE A 87 -20.26 -15.33 -2.30
CA ILE A 87 -19.97 -15.98 -1.02
C ILE A 87 -18.48 -15.82 -0.70
N TYR A 88 -18.22 -15.27 0.47
CA TYR A 88 -16.90 -15.15 1.06
C TYR A 88 -16.52 -16.44 1.81
N GLU A 89 -17.42 -16.93 2.67
CA GLU A 89 -17.15 -18.11 3.50
C GLU A 89 -18.43 -18.88 3.82
N TYR A 90 -18.34 -20.21 3.76
CA TYR A 90 -19.39 -21.11 4.24
C TYR A 90 -19.10 -21.46 5.70
N THR A 91 -20.12 -21.40 6.55
CA THR A 91 -19.98 -21.78 7.96
C THR A 91 -20.85 -22.99 8.27
N ASN A 92 -20.50 -23.73 9.33
CA ASN A 92 -21.31 -24.82 9.85
C ASN A 92 -22.25 -24.36 10.99
N ILE A 93 -22.44 -23.05 11.15
CA ILE A 93 -23.29 -22.48 12.20
C ILE A 93 -24.75 -22.66 11.76
N VAL A 94 -25.51 -23.46 12.51
CA VAL A 94 -26.92 -23.71 12.26
C VAL A 94 -27.74 -22.50 12.67
N VAL A 95 -28.59 -22.00 11.77
CA VAL A 95 -29.39 -20.78 12.02
C VAL A 95 -30.38 -21.01 13.18
N GLU A 96 -30.97 -22.19 13.28
CA GLU A 96 -31.94 -22.52 14.34
C GLU A 96 -31.34 -22.48 15.76
N ASP A 97 -30.03 -22.76 15.88
CA ASP A 97 -29.31 -22.76 17.17
C ASP A 97 -28.95 -21.34 17.65
N LEU A 98 -29.10 -20.33 16.79
CA LEU A 98 -28.81 -18.95 17.15
C LEU A 98 -29.93 -18.34 18.02
N PRO A 99 -29.59 -17.37 18.89
CA PRO A 99 -30.57 -16.55 19.60
C PRO A 99 -31.58 -15.89 18.65
N GLU A 100 -32.81 -15.67 19.11
CA GLU A 100 -33.93 -15.20 18.27
C GLU A 100 -33.68 -13.83 17.63
N ASP A 101 -33.04 -12.92 18.36
CA ASP A 101 -32.58 -11.62 17.86
C ASP A 101 -31.57 -11.77 16.73
N ILE A 102 -30.57 -12.64 16.91
CA ILE A 102 -29.55 -12.89 15.88
C ILE A 102 -30.17 -13.55 14.66
N ARG A 103 -31.08 -14.52 14.82
CA ARG A 103 -31.78 -15.13 13.68
C ARG A 103 -32.52 -14.09 12.84
N GLN A 104 -33.19 -13.14 13.48
CA GLN A 104 -33.88 -12.08 12.76
C GLN A 104 -32.88 -11.19 11.99
N GLU A 105 -31.77 -10.80 12.61
CA GLU A 105 -30.73 -10.02 11.93
C GLU A 105 -30.14 -10.78 10.73
N ILE A 106 -29.94 -12.11 10.83
CA ILE A 106 -29.47 -12.96 9.72
C ILE A 106 -30.49 -12.99 8.58
N GLN A 107 -31.79 -13.06 8.88
CA GLN A 107 -32.85 -12.99 7.87
C GLN A 107 -32.91 -11.63 7.15
N GLU A 108 -32.61 -10.55 7.86
CA GLU A 108 -32.52 -9.19 7.30
C GLU A 108 -31.20 -8.94 6.54
N GLY A 109 -30.24 -9.86 6.66
CA GLY A 109 -28.89 -9.75 6.13
C GLY A 109 -28.01 -8.88 7.02
N LYS A 110 -27.52 -9.48 8.12
CA LYS A 110 -26.73 -8.81 9.15
C LYS A 110 -25.44 -8.26 8.57
N GLU A 111 -25.31 -6.94 8.57
CA GLU A 111 -24.10 -6.25 8.14
C GLU A 111 -23.01 -6.31 9.23
N ILE A 112 -21.81 -6.73 8.86
CA ILE A 112 -20.62 -6.63 9.71
C ILE A 112 -19.54 -5.86 8.97
N ARG A 113 -19.10 -4.77 9.60
CA ARG A 113 -17.97 -3.96 9.13
C ARG A 113 -16.70 -4.49 9.76
N THR A 114 -15.69 -4.77 8.94
CA THR A 114 -14.37 -5.31 9.30
C THR A 114 -14.32 -6.82 9.53
N VAL A 115 -13.20 -7.40 9.11
CA VAL A 115 -12.85 -8.82 9.26
C VAL A 115 -12.72 -9.22 10.74
N GLU A 116 -12.20 -8.35 11.60
CA GLU A 116 -12.06 -8.62 13.04
C GLU A 116 -13.42 -8.88 13.71
N LYS A 117 -14.42 -8.04 13.42
CA LYS A 117 -15.78 -8.24 13.96
C LYS A 117 -16.46 -9.46 13.38
N LEU A 118 -16.18 -9.78 12.11
CA LEU A 118 -16.72 -10.98 11.47
C LEU A 118 -16.21 -12.22 12.19
N TYR A 119 -14.90 -12.36 12.35
CA TYR A 119 -14.34 -13.52 13.04
C TYR A 119 -14.72 -13.58 14.51
N GLY A 120 -14.81 -12.44 15.21
CA GLY A 120 -15.33 -12.41 16.57
C GLY A 120 -16.78 -12.89 16.66
N PHE A 121 -17.62 -12.60 15.65
CA PHE A 121 -18.96 -13.17 15.58
C PHE A 121 -18.91 -14.69 15.35
N LEU A 122 -18.13 -15.15 14.38
CA LEU A 122 -18.02 -16.57 14.04
C LEU A 122 -17.50 -17.41 15.20
N GLU A 123 -16.48 -16.95 15.92
CA GLU A 123 -15.91 -17.65 17.09
C GLU A 123 -16.94 -17.87 18.20
N ASN A 124 -17.81 -16.89 18.43
CA ASN A 124 -18.85 -16.99 19.47
C ASN A 124 -19.90 -18.07 19.17
N TYR A 125 -20.08 -18.44 17.90
CA TYR A 125 -21.12 -19.37 17.45
C TYR A 125 -20.58 -20.61 16.73
N SER A 126 -19.26 -20.71 16.49
CA SER A 126 -18.61 -21.92 16.01
C SER A 126 -18.25 -22.81 17.20
N SER A 127 -19.20 -23.67 17.61
CA SER A 127 -18.96 -24.77 18.56
C SER A 127 -18.57 -26.06 17.86
#